data_AF-A0A067SMC4-F1
#
_entry.id   AF-A0A067SMC4-F1
#
_cell.length_a   1.000
_cell.length_b   1.000
_cell.length_c   1.000
_cell.angle_alpha   90.00
_cell.angle_beta   90.00
_cell.angle_gamma   90.00
#
_symmetry.space_group_name_H-M   'P 1'
#
loop_
_entity.id
_entity.type
_entity.pdbx_description
1 polymer ?
#
loop_
_entity_poly.entity_id
_entity_poly.type
_entity_poly.pdbx_seq_one_letter_code
_entity_poly.pdbx_strand_id
1 'polypeptide(L)'
;LCDDELTDNDIAIICGTYSLYTGIQGQIAVHSWFPPPTAWEHSRSGCKWLDWTERCEERFLIILRNINEGKAWPKAHADWISYLRGQSVSRILVEANNTHSERFMN
;
A
#
# COMPACT_ATOMS: atom_id res chain seq x y z
N LEU A 1 13.85 -24.42 8.39
CA LEU A 1 13.19 -23.11 8.25
C LEU A 1 13.12 -22.85 6.76
N CYS A 2 11.92 -22.79 6.19
CA CYS A 2 11.75 -22.53 4.76
C CYS A 2 11.96 -21.03 4.55
N ASP A 3 12.87 -20.69 3.65
CA ASP A 3 13.31 -19.32 3.34
C ASP A 3 12.34 -18.72 2.30
N ASP A 4 11.06 -18.59 2.69
CA ASP A 4 9.95 -18.20 1.80
C ASP A 4 9.73 -16.67 1.74
N GLU A 5 10.70 -15.86 2.17
CA GLU A 5 10.56 -14.41 2.14
C GLU A 5 10.71 -13.88 0.70
N LEU A 6 9.72 -13.09 0.26
CA LEU A 6 9.78 -12.46 -1.06
C LEU A 6 10.92 -11.44 -1.09
N THR A 7 11.78 -11.53 -2.10
CA THR A 7 12.81 -10.51 -2.30
C THR A 7 12.18 -9.22 -2.83
N ASP A 8 12.88 -8.09 -2.71
CA ASP A 8 12.45 -6.82 -3.30
C ASP A 8 12.18 -6.92 -4.81
N ASN A 9 12.93 -7.78 -5.50
CA ASN A 9 12.74 -8.03 -6.93
C ASN A 9 11.45 -8.82 -7.18
N ASP A 10 11.13 -9.81 -6.35
CA ASP A 10 9.87 -10.57 -6.48
C ASP A 10 8.68 -9.66 -6.23
N ILE A 11 8.76 -8.81 -5.20
CA ILE A 11 7.75 -7.77 -4.93
C ILE A 11 7.61 -6.83 -6.13
N ALA A 12 8.73 -6.38 -6.71
CA ALA A 12 8.71 -5.50 -7.86
C ALA A 12 8.02 -6.15 -9.07
N ILE A 13 8.27 -7.43 -9.33
CA ILE A 13 7.62 -8.20 -10.40
C ILE A 13 6.12 -8.34 -10.13
N ILE A 14 5.74 -8.78 -8.92
CA ILE A 14 4.34 -9.00 -8.52
C ILE A 14 3.53 -7.69 -8.62
N CYS A 15 4.09 -6.57 -8.14
CA CYS A 15 3.41 -5.28 -8.17
C CYS A 15 3.46 -4.59 -9.55
N GLY A 16 4.19 -5.15 -10.52
CA GLY A 16 4.39 -4.56 -11.84
C GLY A 16 5.09 -3.21 -11.75
N THR A 17 6.24 -3.18 -11.07
CA THR A 17 7.03 -1.97 -10.81
C THR A 17 7.99 -1.66 -11.97
N TYR A 18 8.05 -0.40 -12.38
CA TYR A 18 8.95 0.13 -13.40
C TYR A 18 9.74 1.33 -12.85
N SER A 19 11.03 1.35 -13.19
CA SER A 19 11.93 2.48 -12.97
C SER A 19 12.03 3.31 -14.25
N LEU A 20 11.60 4.56 -14.19
CA LEU A 20 11.60 5.50 -15.31
C LEU A 20 12.73 6.52 -15.12
N TYR A 21 13.53 6.73 -16.17
CA TYR A 21 14.54 7.77 -16.19
C TYR A 21 13.87 9.12 -16.41
N THR A 22 14.09 10.09 -15.51
CA THR A 22 13.40 11.39 -15.56
C THR A 22 14.10 12.44 -16.42
N GLY A 23 15.21 12.07 -17.08
CA GLY A 23 16.04 13.01 -17.85
C GLY A 23 17.05 13.79 -16.98
N ILE A 24 16.92 13.73 -15.66
CA ILE A 24 17.85 14.35 -14.70
C ILE A 24 18.79 13.27 -14.16
N GLN A 25 20.09 13.52 -14.26
CA GLN A 25 21.11 12.57 -13.82
C GLN A 25 20.95 12.26 -12.33
N GLY A 26 20.80 10.98 -11.99
CA GLY A 26 20.63 10.50 -10.62
C GLY A 26 19.19 10.49 -10.10
N GLN A 27 18.20 10.92 -10.89
CA GLN A 27 16.79 10.83 -10.50
C GLN A 27 16.08 9.69 -11.28
N ILE A 28 15.47 8.77 -10.53
CA ILE A 28 14.65 7.69 -11.06
C ILE A 28 13.25 7.81 -10.46
N ALA A 29 12.24 7.79 -11.31
CA ALA A 29 10.86 7.75 -10.89
C ALA A 29 10.36 6.30 -10.89
N VAL A 30 9.93 5.81 -9.73
CA VAL A 30 9.44 4.43 -9.56
C VAL A 30 7.92 4.43 -9.55
N HIS A 31 7.31 3.64 -10.44
CA HIS A 31 5.87 3.49 -10.55
C HIS A 31 5.46 2.03 -10.56
N SER A 32 4.28 1.69 -10.07
CA SER A 32 3.77 0.31 -10.01
C SER A 32 2.28 0.22 -10.35
N TRP A 33 1.85 -0.92 -10.91
CA TRP A 33 0.44 -1.19 -11.24
C TRP A 33 -0.40 -1.52 -10.01
N PHE A 34 0.21 -2.15 -9.01
CA PHE A 34 -0.41 -2.44 -7.72
C PHE A 34 0.39 -1.81 -6.57
N PRO A 35 -0.24 -1.55 -5.41
CA PRO A 35 0.45 -0.93 -4.28
C PRO A 35 1.45 -1.94 -3.69
N PRO A 36 2.72 -1.54 -3.48
CA PRO A 36 3.71 -2.40 -2.82
C PRO A 36 3.40 -2.57 -1.33
N PRO A 37 3.97 -3.59 -0.65
CA PRO A 37 3.81 -3.83 0.79
C PRO A 37 3.97 -2.58 1.65
N THR A 38 5.03 -1.81 1.38
CA THR A 38 5.33 -0.57 2.10
C THR A 38 4.23 0.52 1.99
N ALA A 39 3.39 0.48 0.95
CA ALA A 39 2.25 1.40 0.82
C ALA A 39 1.05 0.93 1.68
N TRP A 40 0.82 -0.37 1.76
CA TRP A 40 -0.19 -0.97 2.65
C TRP A 40 0.18 -0.79 4.12
N GLU A 41 1.45 -0.96 4.46
CA GLU A 41 1.99 -0.84 5.83
C GLU A 41 2.12 0.60 6.33
N HIS A 42 2.05 1.60 5.43
CA HIS A 42 2.26 2.97 5.83
C HIS A 42 1.24 3.38 6.90
N SER A 43 1.68 4.10 7.93
CA SER A 43 0.85 4.67 9.01
C SER A 43 -0.39 5.49 8.58
N ARG A 44 -0.47 5.89 7.31
CA ARG A 44 -1.59 6.64 6.74
C ARG A 44 -2.57 5.74 5.98
N SER A 45 -2.16 4.52 5.66
CA SER A 45 -3.02 3.48 5.11
C SER A 45 -4.15 3.18 6.09
N GLY A 46 -5.37 3.10 5.58
CA GLY A 46 -6.52 2.59 6.32
C GLY A 46 -6.62 1.06 6.29
N CYS A 47 -5.67 0.39 5.65
CA CYS A 47 -5.64 -1.04 5.40
C CYS A 47 -4.37 -1.59 6.07
N LYS A 48 -4.48 -2.19 7.26
CA LYS A 48 -3.30 -2.69 7.99
C LYS A 48 -2.84 -4.04 7.44
N TRP A 49 -1.52 -4.24 7.38
CA TRP A 49 -0.81 -5.33 6.72
C TRP A 49 -1.10 -6.77 7.20
N LEU A 50 -1.74 -6.95 8.36
CA LEU A 50 -2.03 -8.29 8.90
C LEU A 50 -3.48 -8.75 8.72
N ASP A 51 -4.34 -7.90 8.17
CA ASP A 51 -5.73 -8.26 7.88
C ASP A 51 -6.07 -7.91 6.43
N TRP A 52 -6.22 -8.92 5.59
CA TRP A 52 -6.92 -8.75 4.31
C TRP A 52 -8.42 -8.53 4.60
N THR A 53 -8.76 -7.29 4.88
CA THR A 53 -10.15 -6.89 5.17
C THR A 53 -10.96 -6.78 3.88
N GLU A 54 -12.28 -6.78 3.99
CA GLU A 54 -13.20 -6.52 2.86
C GLU A 54 -12.85 -5.24 2.11
N ARG A 55 -12.39 -4.20 2.82
CA ARG A 55 -11.91 -2.96 2.22
C ARG A 55 -10.64 -3.16 1.37
N CYS A 56 -9.73 -4.06 1.77
CA CYS A 56 -8.53 -4.37 0.97
C CYS A 56 -8.94 -5.02 -0.35
N GLU A 57 -9.84 -6.01 -0.28
CA GLU A 57 -10.41 -6.69 -1.43
C GLU A 57 -11.10 -5.70 -2.38
N GLU A 58 -11.99 -4.84 -1.85
CA GLU A 58 -12.68 -3.81 -2.64
C GLU A 58 -11.69 -2.93 -3.41
N ARG A 59 -10.64 -2.45 -2.73
CA ARG A 59 -9.61 -1.60 -3.34
C ARG A 59 -8.83 -2.35 -4.41
N PHE A 60 -8.44 -3.59 -4.14
CA PHE A 60 -7.75 -4.43 -5.11
C PHE A 60 -8.59 -4.67 -6.37
N LEU A 61 -9.87 -5.02 -6.21
CA LEU A 61 -10.80 -5.23 -7.31
C LEU A 61 -11.05 -3.96 -8.13
N ILE A 62 -11.12 -2.79 -7.49
CA ILE A 62 -11.24 -1.50 -8.20
C ILE A 62 -9.99 -1.24 -9.05
N ILE A 63 -8.79 -1.51 -8.53
CA ILE A 63 -7.54 -1.37 -9.29
C ILE A 63 -7.58 -2.30 -10.52
N LEU A 64 -7.84 -3.59 -10.30
CA LEU A 64 -7.90 -4.60 -11.35
C LEU A 64 -8.92 -4.24 -12.44
N ARG A 65 -10.12 -3.82 -12.04
CA ARG A 65 -11.17 -3.36 -12.96
C ARG A 65 -10.70 -2.18 -13.81
N ASN A 66 -10.10 -1.16 -13.19
CA ASN A 66 -9.64 0.02 -13.92
C ASN A 66 -8.48 -0.30 -14.89
N ILE A 67 -7.62 -1.25 -14.55
CA ILE A 67 -6.58 -1.76 -15.45
C ILE A 67 -7.24 -2.43 -16.67
N ASN A 68 -8.18 -3.35 -16.43
CA ASN A 68 -8.87 -4.08 -17.51
C ASN A 68 -9.70 -3.17 -18.41
N GLU A 69 -10.26 -2.08 -17.86
CA GLU A 69 -10.99 -1.07 -18.63
C GLU A 69 -10.08 -0.04 -19.33
N GLY A 70 -8.75 -0.12 -19.18
CA GLY A 70 -7.80 0.84 -19.75
C GLY A 70 -7.86 2.24 -19.15
N LYS A 71 -8.38 2.36 -17.92
CA LYS A 71 -8.58 3.64 -17.19
C LYS A 71 -7.53 3.89 -16.11
N ALA A 72 -6.64 2.94 -15.84
CA ALA A 72 -5.59 3.04 -14.84
C ALA A 72 -4.22 3.31 -15.48
N TRP A 73 -3.31 3.84 -14.65
CA TRP A 73 -1.91 4.06 -14.95
C TRP A 73 -1.08 3.64 -13.73
N PRO A 74 0.17 3.17 -13.91
CA PRO A 74 1.09 2.93 -12.82
C PRO A 74 1.23 4.17 -11.94
N LYS A 75 1.26 3.98 -10.63
CA LYS A 75 1.29 5.08 -9.65
C LYS A 75 2.62 5.14 -8.91
N ALA A 76 3.01 6.34 -8.51
CA ALA A 76 4.11 6.52 -7.59
C ALA A 76 3.71 6.06 -6.18
N HIS A 77 4.71 5.78 -5.33
CA HIS A 77 4.48 5.34 -3.95
C HIS A 77 3.59 6.28 -3.13
N ALA A 78 3.81 7.60 -3.26
CA ALA A 78 3.02 8.62 -2.57
C ALA A 78 1.54 8.60 -2.98
N ASP A 79 1.25 8.31 -4.25
CA ASP A 79 -0.12 8.21 -4.76
C ASP A 79 -0.81 6.96 -4.24
N TRP A 80 -0.08 5.85 -4.06
CA TRP A 80 -0.62 4.66 -3.41
C TRP A 80 -0.97 4.90 -1.95
N ILE A 81 -0.10 5.57 -1.18
CA ILE A 81 -0.41 5.96 0.20
C ILE A 81 -1.64 6.87 0.26
N SER A 82 -1.78 7.78 -0.71
CA SER A 82 -2.95 8.65 -0.83
C SER A 82 -4.22 7.86 -1.14
N TYR A 83 -4.14 6.91 -2.09
CA TYR A 83 -5.24 6.06 -2.51
C TYR A 83 -5.74 5.13 -1.39
N LEU A 84 -4.81 4.55 -0.63
CA LEU A 84 -5.10 3.65 0.50
C LEU A 84 -5.44 4.39 1.79
N ARG A 85 -5.44 5.73 1.77
CA ARG A 85 -5.57 6.54 2.98
C ARG A 85 -6.85 6.22 3.75
N GLY A 86 -6.69 6.00 5.05
CA GLY A 86 -7.80 5.86 5.98
C GLY A 86 -8.52 7.19 6.23
N GLN A 87 -9.70 7.14 6.84
CA GLN A 87 -10.32 8.37 7.34
C GLN A 87 -9.53 8.87 8.56
N SER A 88 -9.29 10.18 8.63
CA SER A 88 -8.53 10.79 9.73
C SER A 88 -9.16 10.53 11.09
N VAL A 89 -10.50 10.57 11.17
CA VAL A 89 -11.27 10.30 12.38
C VAL A 89 -11.07 8.87 12.86
N SER A 90 -11.13 7.88 11.96
CA SER A 90 -10.89 6.48 12.31
C SER A 90 -9.49 6.25 12.85
N ARG A 91 -8.48 6.97 12.34
CA ARG A 91 -7.11 6.86 12.86
C ARG A 91 -7.00 7.33 14.31
N ILE A 92 -7.61 8.48 14.64
CA ILE A 92 -7.64 9.01 16.01
C ILE A 92 -8.32 8.02 16.94
N LEU A 93 -9.43 7.42 16.51
CA LEU A 93 -10.16 6.43 17.31
C LEU A 93 -9.32 5.17 17.56
N VAL A 94 -8.63 4.65 16.55
CA VAL A 94 -7.76 3.46 16.70
C VAL A 94 -6.62 3.74 17.68
N GLU A 95 -5.98 4.90 17.60
CA GLU A 95 -4.89 5.28 18.49
C GLU A 95 -5.36 5.44 19.95
N ALA A 96 -6.50 6.10 20.16
CA ALA A 96 -7.13 6.20 21.48
C ALA A 96 -7.51 4.82 22.03
N ASN A 97 -8.11 3.95 21.20
CA ASN A 97 -8.50 2.61 21.62
C ASN A 97 -7.30 1.74 22.01
N ASN A 98 -6.21 1.78 21.23
CA ASN A 98 -4.98 1.07 21.57
C ASN A 98 -4.39 1.56 22.89
N THR A 99 -4.32 2.88 23.08
CA THR A 99 -3.83 3.51 24.33
C THR A 99 -4.67 3.08 25.53
N HIS A 100 -6.00 3.07 25.40
CA HIS A 100 -6.89 2.63 26.47
C HIS A 100 -6.79 1.13 26.74
N SER A 101 -6.64 0.31 25.70
CA SER A 101 -6.48 -1.15 25.83
C SER A 101 -5.18 -1.50 26.57
N GLU A 102 -4.07 -0.85 26.21
CA GLU A 102 -2.78 -1.02 26.90
C GLU A 102 -2.86 -0.62 28.37
N ARG A 103 -3.58 0.47 28.70
CA ARG A 103 -3.81 0.90 30.09
C ARG A 103 -4.72 -0.04 30.88
N PHE A 104 -5.66 -0.72 30.22
CA PHE A 104 -6.55 -1.66 30.89
C PHE A 104 -5.86 -2.99 31.25
N MET A 105 -4.88 -3.40 30.43
CA MET A 105 -4.14 -4.65 30.62
C MET A 105 -2.98 -4.53 31.62
N ASN A 106 -2.69 -3.33 32.13
CA ASN A 106 -1.69 -3.04 33.15
C ASN A 106 -2.36 -2.60 34.46
#